data_AF-A0AAE6YNR3-F1
#
_entry.id   AF-A0AAE6YNR3-F1
#
_cell.length_a   1.000
_cell.length_b   1.000
_cell.length_c   1.000
_cell.angle_alpha   90.00
_cell.angle_beta   90.00
_cell.angle_gamma   90.00
#
_symmetry.space_group_name_H-M   'P 1'
#
loop_
_entity.id
_entity.type
_entity.pdbx_description
1 polymer ?
#
loop_
_entity_poly.entity_id
_entity_poly.type
_entity_poly.pdbx_seq_one_letter_code
_entity_poly.pdbx_strand_id
1 'polypeptide(L)'
;MFYLGIIVVVGLIAYLTQNKRERKFPTWLKVLLVIVGLVVLADISEELMGIVFLALIVWWLVRRPSRQKRKEAEAAVQVEAMRAQAKSTQPIDPIKRYVSTPKRQEALAELNSTPKDLAAYIHQEIDTFFMNEWTKMSVIYMDQSDQFDDDVQENAGRQMREILDAIFAKFAKKRRAEMVEQQSINEELKAQHKQEIDIAMQVYDKWQDKA
;
A
#
# COMPACT_ATOMS: atom_id res chain seq x y z
N MET A 1 -11.11 -2.99 51.83
CA MET A 1 -12.41 -3.68 51.79
C MET A 1 -13.58 -2.79 51.33
N PHE A 2 -13.71 -1.54 51.80
CA PHE A 2 -14.86 -0.66 51.44
C PHE A 2 -14.96 -0.24 49.95
N TYR A 3 -13.83 -0.03 49.25
CA TYR A 3 -13.85 0.49 47.87
C TYR A 3 -14.31 -0.52 46.81
N LEU A 4 -14.09 -1.82 47.02
CA LEU A 4 -14.52 -2.88 46.09
C LEU A 4 -16.04 -3.07 46.11
N GLY A 5 -16.67 -2.99 47.29
CA GLY A 5 -18.12 -3.05 47.43
C GLY A 5 -18.81 -1.91 46.68
N ILE A 6 -18.24 -0.70 46.72
CA ILE A 6 -18.76 0.47 46.02
C ILE A 6 -18.70 0.26 44.49
N ILE A 7 -17.60 -0.29 43.97
CA ILE A 7 -17.45 -0.56 42.53
C ILE A 7 -18.47 -1.59 42.03
N VAL A 8 -18.73 -2.64 42.82
CA VAL A 8 -19.72 -3.66 42.48
C VAL A 8 -21.14 -3.09 42.50
N VAL A 9 -21.47 -2.28 43.51
CA VAL A 9 -22.80 -1.63 43.62
C VAL A 9 -23.03 -0.63 42.48
N VAL A 10 -22.05 0.21 42.17
CA VAL A 10 -22.14 1.16 41.05
C VAL A 10 -22.24 0.43 39.70
N GLY A 11 -21.51 -0.67 39.53
CA GLY A 11 -21.60 -1.53 38.34
C GLY A 11 -22.95 -2.22 38.16
N LEU A 12 -23.55 -2.68 39.26
CA LEU A 12 -24.86 -3.34 39.26
C LEU A 12 -25.99 -2.34 38.95
N ILE A 13 -25.90 -1.13 39.51
CA ILE A 13 -26.84 -0.03 39.25
C ILE A 13 -26.76 0.38 37.77
N ALA A 14 -25.55 0.59 37.24
CA ALA A 14 -25.34 0.94 35.83
C ALA A 14 -25.88 -0.14 34.87
N TYR A 15 -25.74 -1.42 35.23
CA TYR A 15 -26.27 -2.56 34.47
C TYR A 15 -27.80 -2.64 34.50
N LEU A 16 -28.44 -2.31 35.63
CA LEU A 16 -29.89 -2.31 35.76
C LEU A 16 -30.55 -1.12 35.03
N THR A 17 -29.87 0.01 34.93
CA THR A 17 -30.32 1.18 34.15
C THR A 17 -30.11 1.05 32.64
N GLN A 18 -29.43 0.01 32.16
CA GLN A 18 -29.16 -0.17 30.72
C GLN A 18 -30.37 -0.76 29.97
N ASN A 19 -30.67 -0.16 28.82
CA ASN A 19 -31.86 -0.44 28.01
C ASN A 19 -31.89 -1.90 27.50
N LYS A 20 -33.06 -2.57 27.60
CA LYS A 20 -33.18 -4.05 27.47
C LYS A 20 -32.67 -4.61 26.13
N ARG A 21 -32.68 -3.82 25.04
CA ARG A 21 -32.23 -4.24 23.70
C ARG A 21 -30.70 -4.30 23.53
N GLU A 22 -29.92 -3.67 24.40
CA GLU A 22 -28.45 -3.64 24.33
C GLU A 22 -27.77 -4.24 25.57
N ARG A 23 -28.47 -5.13 26.30
CA ARG A 23 -27.92 -5.82 27.48
C ARG A 23 -26.79 -6.80 27.09
N LYS A 24 -25.61 -6.27 26.76
CA LYS A 24 -24.37 -7.02 26.74
C LYS A 24 -23.79 -6.97 28.13
N PHE A 25 -23.95 -8.08 28.83
CA PHE A 25 -23.43 -8.28 30.18
C PHE A 25 -21.92 -7.94 30.20
N PRO A 26 -21.50 -6.85 30.87
CA PRO A 26 -20.15 -6.31 30.73
C PRO A 26 -19.11 -7.35 31.10
N THR A 27 -18.07 -7.51 30.28
CA THR A 27 -17.06 -8.56 30.44
C THR A 27 -16.37 -8.47 31.80
N TRP A 28 -16.13 -7.25 32.30
CA TRP A 28 -15.52 -7.00 33.60
C TRP A 28 -16.43 -7.43 34.77
N LEU A 29 -17.76 -7.30 34.65
CA LEU A 29 -18.72 -7.73 35.66
C LEU A 29 -18.79 -9.26 35.76
N LYS A 30 -18.67 -9.97 34.63
CA LYS A 30 -18.57 -11.45 34.61
C LYS A 30 -17.29 -11.92 35.30
N VAL A 31 -16.17 -11.26 35.03
CA VAL A 31 -14.87 -11.60 35.64
C VAL A 31 -14.93 -11.40 37.15
N LEU A 32 -15.52 -10.30 37.62
CA LEU A 32 -15.72 -10.07 39.06
C LEU A 32 -16.59 -11.14 39.72
N LEU A 33 -17.72 -11.54 39.10
CA LEU A 33 -18.57 -12.60 39.65
C LEU A 33 -17.86 -13.95 39.75
N VAL A 34 -17.01 -14.29 38.77
CA VAL A 34 -16.20 -15.51 38.82
C VAL A 34 -15.15 -15.45 39.92
N ILE A 35 -14.49 -14.30 40.12
CA ILE A 35 -13.51 -14.10 41.19
C ILE A 35 -14.20 -14.20 42.56
N VAL A 36 -15.34 -13.53 42.75
CA VAL A 36 -16.11 -13.59 44.00
C VAL A 36 -16.57 -15.02 44.28
N GLY A 37 -17.07 -15.74 43.27
CA GLY A 37 -17.43 -17.16 43.40
C GLY A 37 -16.24 -18.05 43.78
N LEU A 38 -15.07 -17.82 43.19
CA LEU A 38 -13.85 -18.56 43.53
C LEU A 38 -13.36 -18.28 44.95
N VAL A 39 -13.42 -17.02 45.40
CA VAL A 39 -13.04 -16.64 46.78
C VAL A 39 -13.98 -17.27 47.80
N VAL A 40 -15.30 -17.27 47.54
CA VAL A 40 -16.28 -17.93 48.42
C VAL A 40 -16.12 -19.45 48.42
N LEU A 41 -15.78 -20.07 47.28
CA LEU A 41 -15.50 -21.52 47.23
C LEU A 41 -14.21 -21.90 47.96
N ALA A 42 -13.19 -21.04 47.94
CA ALA A 42 -11.92 -21.27 48.65
C ALA A 42 -12.11 -21.35 50.17
N ASP A 43 -13.07 -20.60 50.73
CA ASP A 43 -13.42 -20.66 52.15
C ASP A 43 -14.23 -21.92 52.55
N ILE A 44 -14.82 -22.63 51.58
CA ILE A 44 -15.71 -23.78 51.83
C ILE A 44 -14.95 -25.12 51.75
N SER A 45 -14.00 -25.28 50.83
CA SER A 45 -13.17 -26.50 50.69
C SER A 45 -12.04 -26.32 49.68
N GLU A 46 -10.80 -26.64 50.08
CA GLU A 46 -9.61 -26.62 49.20
C GLU A 46 -9.72 -27.64 48.04
N GLU A 47 -10.36 -28.78 48.25
CA GLU A 47 -10.48 -29.83 47.23
C GLU A 47 -11.41 -29.42 46.07
N LEU A 48 -12.48 -28.68 46.34
CA LEU A 48 -13.39 -28.18 45.30
C LEU A 48 -12.73 -27.09 44.44
N MET A 49 -11.86 -26.28 45.04
CA MET A 49 -11.09 -25.24 44.34
C MET A 49 -10.13 -25.84 43.30
N GLY A 50 -9.48 -26.96 43.63
CA GLY A 50 -8.62 -27.70 42.70
C GLY A 50 -9.37 -28.21 41.46
N ILE A 51 -10.60 -28.70 41.64
CA ILE A 51 -11.45 -29.21 40.55
C ILE A 51 -11.88 -28.08 39.61
N VAL A 52 -12.26 -26.93 40.15
CA VAL A 52 -12.65 -25.75 39.34
C VAL A 52 -11.45 -25.21 38.57
N PHE A 53 -10.25 -25.19 39.18
CA PHE A 53 -9.04 -24.74 38.51
C PHE A 53 -8.64 -25.67 37.35
N LEU A 54 -8.74 -26.98 37.54
CA LEU A 54 -8.52 -27.97 36.48
C LEU A 54 -9.52 -27.81 35.33
N ALA A 55 -10.81 -27.60 35.64
CA ALA A 55 -11.84 -27.36 34.62
C ALA A 55 -11.57 -26.09 33.79
N LEU A 56 -11.07 -25.02 34.43
CA LEU A 56 -10.70 -23.78 33.74
C LEU A 56 -9.47 -23.94 32.84
N ILE A 57 -8.47 -24.71 33.29
CA ILE A 57 -7.28 -25.02 32.47
C ILE A 57 -7.67 -25.85 31.25
N VAL A 58 -8.48 -26.91 31.43
CA VAL A 58 -8.95 -27.75 30.32
C VAL A 58 -9.79 -26.93 29.34
N TRP A 59 -10.71 -26.09 29.85
CA TRP A 59 -11.48 -25.16 29.02
C TRP A 59 -10.56 -24.24 28.22
N TRP A 60 -9.54 -23.66 28.85
CA TRP A 60 -8.60 -22.76 28.20
C TRP A 60 -7.79 -23.45 27.09
N LEU A 61 -7.30 -24.66 27.35
CA LEU A 61 -6.54 -25.48 26.40
C LEU A 61 -7.39 -25.87 25.17
N VAL A 62 -8.66 -26.25 25.37
CA VAL A 62 -9.56 -26.62 24.26
C VAL A 62 -9.99 -25.40 23.44
N ARG A 63 -10.15 -24.22 24.07
CA ARG A 63 -10.66 -23.01 23.40
C ARG A 63 -9.60 -22.22 22.63
N ARG A 64 -8.31 -22.38 22.96
CA ARG A 64 -7.20 -21.68 22.30
C ARG A 64 -7.01 -22.08 20.82
N PRO A 65 -6.95 -23.37 20.44
CA PRO A 65 -6.78 -23.76 19.04
C PRO A 65 -7.99 -23.42 18.17
N SER A 66 -9.21 -23.44 18.71
CA SER A 66 -10.43 -23.15 17.93
C SER A 66 -10.56 -21.66 17.56
N ARG A 67 -10.08 -20.75 18.41
CA ARG A 67 -10.04 -19.32 18.08
C ARG A 67 -8.95 -18.99 17.07
N GLN A 68 -7.80 -19.67 17.14
CA GLN A 68 -6.71 -19.47 16.20
C GLN A 68 -7.11 -19.95 14.79
N LYS A 69 -7.68 -21.16 14.69
CA LYS A 69 -8.23 -21.68 13.43
C LYS A 69 -9.33 -20.81 12.83
N ARG A 70 -10.18 -20.18 13.66
CA ARG A 70 -11.19 -19.21 13.18
C ARG A 70 -10.56 -17.95 12.60
N LYS A 71 -9.54 -17.40 13.25
CA LYS A 71 -8.83 -16.22 12.73
C LYS A 71 -8.07 -16.52 11.44
N GLU A 72 -7.48 -17.70 11.32
CA GLU A 72 -6.83 -18.17 10.09
C GLU A 72 -7.86 -18.33 8.95
N ALA A 73 -9.04 -18.90 9.24
CA ALA A 73 -10.13 -19.00 8.27
C ALA A 73 -10.68 -17.62 7.86
N GLU A 74 -10.86 -16.71 8.81
CA GLU A 74 -11.28 -15.32 8.52
C GLU A 74 -10.24 -14.56 7.68
N ALA A 75 -8.94 -14.78 7.94
CA ALA A 75 -7.86 -14.21 7.14
C ALA A 75 -7.82 -14.79 5.73
N ALA A 76 -8.00 -16.11 5.58
CA ALA A 76 -8.08 -16.76 4.27
C ALA A 76 -9.25 -16.23 3.43
N VAL A 77 -10.43 -16.06 4.05
CA VAL A 77 -11.62 -15.49 3.38
C VAL A 77 -11.40 -14.03 2.99
N GLN A 78 -10.70 -13.22 3.81
CA GLN A 78 -10.34 -11.85 3.42
C GLN A 78 -9.37 -11.80 2.25
N VAL A 79 -8.38 -12.70 2.21
CA VAL A 79 -7.44 -12.81 1.09
C VAL A 79 -8.16 -13.25 -0.19
N GLU A 80 -9.07 -14.22 -0.11
CA GLU A 80 -9.91 -14.62 -1.25
C GLU A 80 -10.82 -13.49 -1.73
N ALA A 81 -11.43 -12.73 -0.81
CA ALA A 81 -12.25 -11.58 -1.17
C ALA A 81 -11.44 -10.47 -1.86
N MET A 82 -10.22 -10.18 -1.37
CA MET A 82 -9.29 -9.25 -2.04
C MET A 82 -8.86 -9.76 -3.41
N ARG A 83 -8.64 -11.08 -3.56
CA ARG A 83 -8.29 -11.72 -4.83
C ARG A 83 -9.44 -11.66 -5.84
N ALA A 84 -10.67 -11.90 -5.39
CA ALA A 84 -11.88 -11.77 -6.20
C ALA A 84 -12.14 -10.32 -6.63
N GLN A 85 -11.87 -9.35 -5.75
CA GLN A 85 -11.95 -7.93 -6.08
C GLN A 85 -10.88 -7.50 -7.09
N ALA A 86 -9.68 -8.08 -7.02
CA ALA A 86 -8.62 -7.88 -8.00
C ALA A 86 -8.97 -8.49 -9.38
N LYS A 87 -9.55 -9.71 -9.42
CA LYS A 87 -10.06 -10.32 -10.69
C LYS A 87 -11.25 -9.57 -11.29
N SER A 88 -12.09 -8.94 -10.45
CA SER A 88 -13.28 -8.18 -10.88
C SER A 88 -12.96 -6.82 -11.53
N THR A 89 -11.75 -6.30 -11.35
CA THR A 89 -11.36 -5.04 -12.00
C THR A 89 -10.89 -5.37 -13.41
N GLN A 90 -11.53 -4.78 -14.43
CA GLN A 90 -11.20 -5.00 -15.85
C GLN A 90 -9.68 -5.02 -16.09
N PRO A 91 -9.17 -5.80 -17.06
CA PRO A 91 -7.74 -5.92 -17.28
C PRO A 91 -7.21 -4.55 -17.69
N ILE A 92 -6.54 -3.88 -16.74
CA ILE A 92 -5.96 -2.57 -16.98
C ILE A 92 -4.77 -2.79 -17.90
N ASP A 93 -4.76 -2.06 -19.02
CA ASP A 93 -3.63 -2.01 -19.94
C ASP A 93 -2.31 -1.90 -19.15
N PRO A 94 -1.39 -2.85 -19.30
CA PRO A 94 -0.15 -2.92 -18.52
C PRO A 94 0.72 -1.67 -18.70
N ILE A 95 0.72 -1.02 -19.87
CA ILE A 95 1.47 0.23 -20.10
C ILE A 95 0.84 1.36 -19.29
N LYS A 96 -0.48 1.52 -19.40
CA LYS A 96 -1.24 2.54 -18.66
C LYS A 96 -1.08 2.38 -17.16
N ARG A 97 -1.11 1.14 -16.66
CA ARG A 97 -0.86 0.82 -15.24
C ARG A 97 0.55 1.20 -14.83
N TYR A 98 1.53 0.92 -15.67
CA TYR A 98 2.94 1.16 -15.36
C TYR A 98 3.27 2.65 -15.27
N VAL A 99 2.86 3.45 -16.27
CA VAL A 99 3.14 4.90 -16.30
C VAL A 99 2.36 5.69 -15.26
N SER A 100 1.27 5.13 -14.72
CA SER A 100 0.47 5.76 -13.66
C SER A 100 0.97 5.48 -12.24
N THR A 101 2.01 4.65 -12.07
CA THR A 101 2.57 4.39 -10.73
C THR A 101 3.22 5.65 -10.15
N PRO A 102 3.08 5.93 -8.83
CA PRO A 102 3.66 7.12 -8.20
C PRO A 102 5.17 7.24 -8.43
N LYS A 103 5.90 6.13 -8.29
CA LYS A 103 7.35 6.05 -8.53
C LYS A 103 7.73 6.47 -9.96
N ARG A 104 6.91 6.14 -10.96
CA ARG A 104 7.17 6.52 -12.36
C ARG A 104 6.84 7.99 -12.60
N GLN A 105 5.79 8.52 -11.99
CA GLN A 105 5.45 9.94 -12.08
C GLN A 105 6.53 10.82 -11.46
N GLU A 106 7.04 10.46 -10.29
CA GLU A 106 8.16 11.14 -9.64
C GLU A 106 9.41 11.14 -10.53
N ALA A 107 9.80 9.97 -11.04
CA ALA A 107 10.97 9.85 -11.90
C ALA A 107 10.82 10.57 -13.24
N LEU A 108 9.59 10.73 -13.76
CA LEU A 108 9.32 11.50 -14.97
C LEU A 108 9.40 13.01 -14.73
N ALA A 109 8.98 13.47 -13.56
CA ALA A 109 9.11 14.87 -13.16
C ALA A 109 10.59 15.29 -13.12
N GLU A 110 11.49 14.44 -12.59
CA GLU A 110 12.94 14.66 -12.61
C GLU A 110 13.53 14.76 -14.04
N LEU A 111 12.86 14.16 -15.02
CA LEU A 111 13.29 14.13 -16.42
C LEU A 111 12.58 15.19 -17.28
N ASN A 112 11.87 16.15 -16.66
CA ASN A 112 11.04 17.15 -17.34
C ASN A 112 10.13 16.52 -18.41
N SER A 113 9.56 15.35 -18.11
CA SER A 113 8.79 14.53 -19.05
C SER A 113 7.41 14.18 -18.48
N THR A 114 6.47 13.82 -19.36
CA THR A 114 5.12 13.43 -18.95
C THR A 114 4.89 11.92 -19.06
N PRO A 115 3.89 11.35 -18.34
CA PRO A 115 3.48 9.96 -18.53
C PRO A 115 3.06 9.64 -19.98
N LYS A 116 2.54 10.62 -20.71
CA LYS A 116 2.16 10.49 -22.12
C LYS A 116 3.39 10.32 -23.01
N ASP A 117 4.46 11.06 -22.76
CA ASP A 117 5.72 10.94 -23.51
C ASP A 117 6.36 9.58 -23.29
N LEU A 118 6.35 9.10 -22.03
CA LEU A 118 6.85 7.77 -21.70
C LEU A 118 6.00 6.69 -22.38
N ALA A 119 4.67 6.80 -22.35
CA ALA A 119 3.79 5.82 -23.00
C ALA A 119 4.04 5.75 -24.51
N ALA A 120 4.16 6.89 -25.19
CA ALA A 120 4.47 6.94 -26.61
C ALA A 120 5.83 6.28 -26.92
N TYR A 121 6.85 6.55 -26.11
CA TYR A 121 8.16 5.92 -26.25
C TYR A 121 8.12 4.40 -26.00
N ILE A 122 7.34 3.96 -25.01
CA ILE A 122 7.13 2.54 -24.72
C ILE A 122 6.48 1.83 -25.91
N HIS A 123 5.42 2.39 -26.50
CA HIS A 123 4.81 1.81 -27.68
C HIS A 123 5.81 1.68 -28.83
N GLN A 124 6.58 2.73 -29.11
CA GLN A 124 7.60 2.70 -30.17
C GLN A 124 8.64 1.60 -29.95
N GLU A 125 9.18 1.47 -28.72
CA GLU A 125 10.21 0.47 -28.41
C GLU A 125 9.64 -0.96 -28.41
N ILE A 126 8.41 -1.16 -27.94
CA ILE A 126 7.73 -2.45 -27.99
C ILE A 126 7.51 -2.87 -29.44
N ASP A 127 6.92 -2.00 -30.26
CA ASP A 127 6.62 -2.30 -31.67
C ASP A 127 7.90 -2.63 -32.47
N THR A 128 9.03 -2.04 -32.08
CA THR A 128 10.32 -2.22 -32.76
C THR A 128 11.07 -3.48 -32.30
N PHE A 129 11.13 -3.74 -30.99
CA PHE A 129 12.06 -4.73 -30.44
C PHE A 129 11.39 -5.89 -29.69
N PHE A 130 10.16 -5.73 -29.23
CA PHE A 130 9.53 -6.68 -28.30
C PHE A 130 8.12 -7.10 -28.74
N MET A 131 7.70 -6.78 -29.96
CA MET A 131 6.30 -6.92 -30.36
C MET A 131 5.76 -8.34 -30.15
N ASN A 132 6.55 -9.36 -30.47
CA ASN A 132 6.15 -10.76 -30.35
C ASN A 132 6.04 -11.21 -28.88
N GLU A 133 7.08 -10.94 -28.08
CA GLU A 133 7.17 -11.25 -26.65
C GLU A 133 6.08 -10.50 -25.88
N TRP A 134 5.90 -9.22 -26.18
CA TRP A 134 4.89 -8.37 -25.58
C TRP A 134 3.48 -8.87 -25.87
N THR A 135 3.18 -9.22 -27.12
CA THR A 135 1.85 -9.72 -27.51
C THR A 135 1.53 -11.04 -26.81
N LYS A 136 2.51 -11.96 -26.71
CA LYS A 136 2.30 -13.24 -26.00
C LYS A 136 2.01 -13.02 -24.53
N MET A 137 2.79 -12.16 -23.87
CA MET A 137 2.62 -11.91 -22.44
C MET A 137 1.38 -11.09 -22.13
N SER A 138 1.00 -10.14 -22.99
CA SER A 138 -0.20 -9.34 -22.79
C SER A 138 -1.46 -10.18 -22.87
N VAL A 139 -1.51 -11.15 -23.80
CA VAL A 139 -2.61 -12.12 -23.89
C VAL A 139 -2.72 -12.93 -22.60
N ILE A 140 -1.61 -13.47 -22.09
CA ILE A 140 -1.60 -14.25 -20.84
C ILE A 140 -2.01 -13.38 -19.64
N TYR A 141 -1.45 -12.17 -19.53
CA TYR A 141 -1.66 -11.27 -18.40
C TYR A 141 -3.07 -10.68 -18.35
N MET A 142 -3.69 -10.45 -19.52
CA MET A 142 -5.04 -9.89 -19.62
C MET A 142 -6.13 -10.97 -19.67
N ASP A 143 -5.76 -12.24 -19.75
CA ASP A 143 -6.73 -13.32 -19.80
C ASP A 143 -7.54 -13.40 -18.51
N GLN A 144 -8.86 -13.34 -18.67
CA GLN A 144 -9.83 -13.46 -17.58
C GLN A 144 -10.55 -14.81 -17.59
N SER A 145 -10.35 -15.60 -18.63
CA SER A 145 -10.70 -17.02 -18.58
C SER A 145 -9.64 -17.68 -17.70
N ASP A 146 -10.00 -18.52 -16.72
CA ASP A 146 -9.05 -19.23 -15.88
C ASP A 146 -8.27 -20.32 -16.68
N GLN A 147 -7.94 -20.04 -17.95
CA GLN A 147 -7.21 -20.89 -18.88
C GLN A 147 -5.71 -20.95 -18.54
N PHE A 148 -5.16 -19.90 -17.93
CA PHE A 148 -3.80 -19.88 -17.43
C PHE A 148 -3.78 -19.95 -15.89
N ASP A 149 -2.88 -20.77 -15.35
CA ASP A 149 -2.62 -20.81 -13.92
C ASP A 149 -2.14 -19.43 -13.41
N ASP A 150 -2.49 -19.11 -12.17
CA ASP A 150 -2.12 -17.83 -11.53
C ASP A 150 -0.59 -17.58 -11.59
N ASP A 151 0.22 -18.62 -11.45
CA ASP A 151 1.70 -18.53 -11.52
C ASP A 151 2.20 -18.10 -12.91
N VAL A 152 1.51 -18.57 -13.97
CA VAL A 152 1.84 -18.23 -15.36
C VAL A 152 1.47 -16.78 -15.65
N GLN A 153 0.31 -16.33 -15.16
CA GLN A 153 -0.11 -14.93 -15.25
C GLN A 153 0.82 -13.99 -14.47
N GLU A 154 1.23 -14.37 -13.26
CA GLU A 154 2.16 -13.57 -12.48
C GLU A 154 3.53 -13.45 -13.17
N ASN A 155 4.03 -14.55 -13.73
CA ASN A 155 5.29 -14.56 -14.47
C ASN A 155 5.24 -13.69 -15.73
N ALA A 156 4.14 -13.76 -16.50
CA ALA A 156 3.94 -12.87 -17.64
C ALA A 156 3.93 -11.40 -17.21
N GLY A 157 3.20 -11.07 -16.14
CA GLY A 157 3.18 -9.72 -15.58
C GLY A 157 4.55 -9.24 -15.08
N ARG A 158 5.39 -10.15 -14.55
CA ARG A 158 6.76 -9.85 -14.11
C ARG A 158 7.67 -9.52 -15.29
N GLN A 159 7.71 -10.39 -16.29
CA GLN A 159 8.52 -10.18 -17.48
C GLN A 159 8.09 -8.91 -18.25
N MET A 160 6.79 -8.63 -18.34
CA MET A 160 6.31 -7.36 -18.92
C MET A 160 6.84 -6.15 -18.15
N ARG A 161 6.83 -6.17 -16.82
CA ARG A 161 7.41 -5.09 -16.01
C ARG A 161 8.91 -4.94 -16.22
N GLU A 162 9.64 -6.04 -16.37
CA GLU A 162 11.09 -6.00 -16.65
C GLU A 162 11.39 -5.34 -18.00
N ILE A 163 10.61 -5.65 -19.05
CA ILE A 163 10.71 -4.97 -20.35
C ILE A 163 10.43 -3.47 -20.19
N LEU A 164 9.37 -3.11 -19.48
CA LEU A 164 9.01 -1.70 -19.25
C LEU A 164 10.07 -0.95 -18.43
N ASP A 165 10.72 -1.61 -17.47
CA ASP A 165 11.81 -1.06 -16.67
C ASP A 165 13.05 -0.80 -17.53
N ALA A 166 13.41 -1.73 -18.42
CA ALA A 166 14.51 -1.58 -19.36
C ALA A 166 14.26 -0.43 -20.36
N ILE A 167 13.05 -0.36 -20.92
CA ILE A 167 12.63 0.74 -21.80
C ILE A 167 12.68 2.09 -21.05
N PHE A 168 12.18 2.13 -19.81
CA PHE A 168 12.24 3.35 -18.99
C PHE A 168 13.68 3.80 -18.73
N ALA A 169 14.61 2.88 -18.45
CA ALA A 169 16.02 3.22 -18.26
C ALA A 169 16.62 3.84 -19.54
N LYS A 170 16.28 3.30 -20.71
CA LYS A 170 16.69 3.86 -22.01
C LYS A 170 16.09 5.25 -22.24
N PHE A 171 14.81 5.43 -21.96
CA PHE A 171 14.13 6.73 -22.02
C PHE A 171 14.79 7.76 -21.10
N ALA A 172 15.03 7.39 -19.85
CA ALA A 172 15.67 8.27 -18.86
C ALA A 172 17.07 8.70 -19.29
N LYS A 173 17.86 7.78 -19.85
CA LYS A 173 19.18 8.10 -20.41
C LYS A 173 19.07 9.10 -21.56
N LYS A 174 18.11 8.90 -22.47
CA LYS A 174 17.86 9.81 -23.60
C LYS A 174 17.47 11.21 -23.11
N ARG A 175 16.49 11.31 -22.19
CA ARG A 175 16.05 12.59 -21.64
C ARG A 175 17.12 13.33 -20.87
N ARG A 176 17.94 12.63 -20.09
CA ARG A 176 19.09 13.25 -19.40
C ARG A 176 20.09 13.84 -20.38
N ALA A 177 20.38 13.14 -21.48
CA ALA A 177 21.28 13.67 -22.51
C ALA A 177 20.69 14.93 -23.18
N GLU A 178 19.41 14.92 -23.55
CA GLU A 178 18.72 16.08 -24.11
C GLU A 178 18.72 17.29 -23.16
N MET A 179 18.52 17.07 -21.86
CA MET A 179 18.56 18.14 -20.87
C MET A 179 19.96 18.75 -20.73
N VAL A 180 21.01 17.93 -20.75
CA VAL A 180 22.40 18.40 -20.70
C VAL A 180 22.73 19.24 -21.93
N GLU A 181 22.30 18.79 -23.12
CA GLU A 181 22.48 19.53 -24.36
C GLU A 181 21.74 20.88 -24.31
N GLN A 182 20.47 20.89 -23.89
CA GLN A 182 19.71 22.14 -23.72
C GLN A 182 20.35 23.09 -22.70
N GLN A 183 20.91 22.57 -21.61
CA GLN A 183 21.64 23.37 -20.63
C GLN A 183 22.87 24.01 -21.25
N SER A 184 23.67 23.24 -21.99
CA SER A 184 24.86 23.77 -22.68
C SER A 184 24.52 24.85 -23.71
N ILE A 185 23.46 24.66 -24.51
CA ILE A 185 22.99 25.66 -25.48
C ILE A 185 22.52 26.93 -24.75
N ASN A 186 21.83 26.80 -23.63
CA ASN A 186 21.34 27.94 -22.86
C ASN A 186 22.50 28.71 -22.19
N GLU A 187 23.54 28.03 -21.73
CA GLU A 187 24.76 28.66 -21.23
C GLU A 187 25.51 29.42 -22.33
N GLU A 188 25.62 28.85 -23.53
CA GLU A 188 26.21 29.52 -24.69
C GLU A 188 25.42 30.77 -25.09
N LEU A 189 24.09 30.67 -25.18
CA LEU A 189 23.22 31.80 -25.48
C LEU A 189 23.31 32.91 -24.42
N LYS A 190 23.43 32.56 -23.14
CA LYS A 190 23.63 33.54 -22.05
C LYS A 190 24.99 34.24 -22.19
N ALA A 191 26.04 33.52 -22.57
CA ALA A 191 27.35 34.11 -22.80
C ALA A 191 27.33 35.09 -23.98
N GLN A 192 26.65 34.73 -25.08
CA GLN A 192 26.48 35.60 -26.25
C GLN A 192 25.68 36.87 -25.90
N HIS A 193 24.52 36.74 -25.25
CA HIS A 193 23.75 37.91 -24.82
C HIS A 193 24.53 38.84 -23.89
N LYS A 194 25.36 38.30 -23.00
CA LYS A 194 26.20 39.13 -22.14
C LYS A 194 27.21 39.93 -22.95
N GLN A 195 27.85 39.31 -23.95
CA GLN A 195 28.77 40.01 -24.84
C GLN A 195 28.06 41.13 -25.62
N GLU A 196 26.86 40.90 -26.12
CA GLU A 196 26.07 41.92 -26.82
C GLU A 196 25.72 43.10 -25.90
N ILE A 197 25.32 42.83 -24.66
CA ILE A 197 25.05 43.87 -23.66
C ILE A 197 26.32 44.67 -23.33
N ASP A 198 27.45 43.99 -23.12
CA ASP A 198 28.73 44.65 -22.82
C ASP A 198 29.16 45.57 -23.97
N ILE A 199 28.97 45.14 -25.22
CA ILE A 199 29.22 45.97 -26.41
C ILE A 199 28.29 47.18 -26.43
N ALA A 200 26.98 46.99 -26.22
CA ALA A 200 26.01 48.07 -26.21
C ALA A 200 26.32 49.12 -25.13
N MET A 201 26.76 48.68 -23.95
CA MET A 201 27.15 49.54 -22.84
C MET A 201 28.41 50.34 -23.17
N GLN A 202 29.43 49.71 -23.76
CA GLN A 202 30.63 50.43 -24.24
C GLN A 202 30.33 51.48 -25.31
N VAL A 203 29.37 51.20 -26.20
CA VAL A 203 28.93 52.17 -27.21
C VAL A 203 28.19 53.33 -26.53
N TYR A 204 27.33 53.05 -25.56
CA TYR A 204 26.61 54.07 -24.80
C TYR A 204 27.57 55.00 -24.03
N ASP A 205 28.55 54.43 -23.30
CA ASP A 205 29.55 55.20 -22.54
C ASP A 205 30.34 56.13 -23.46
N LYS A 206 30.80 55.63 -24.62
CA LYS A 206 31.50 56.45 -25.63
C LYS A 206 30.65 57.56 -26.25
N TRP A 207 29.33 57.40 -26.27
CA TRP A 207 28.41 58.43 -26.72
C TRP A 207 28.19 59.50 -25.64
N GLN A 208 28.15 59.11 -24.36
CA GLN A 208 28.08 60.07 -23.26
C GLN A 208 29.35 60.91 -23.13
N ASP A 209 30.54 60.33 -23.29
CA ASP A 209 31.81 61.07 -23.21
C ASP A 209 32.00 62.12 -24.33
N LYS A 210 31.16 62.09 -25.37
CA LYS A 210 31.19 63.06 -26.49
C LYS A 210 30.11 64.14 -26.40
N ALA A 211 29.19 64.07 -25.45
CA ALA A 211 28.11 65.04 -25.23
C ALA A 211 28.49 66.03 -24.13
#